data_AF-A0A844GIJ1-F1
#
_entry.id   AF-A0A844GIJ1-F1
#
_cell.length_a   1.000
_cell.length_b   1.000
_cell.length_c   1.000
_cell.angle_alpha   90.00
_cell.angle_beta   90.00
_cell.angle_gamma   90.00
#
_symmetry.space_group_name_H-M   'P 1'
#
loop_
_entity.id
_entity.type
_entity.pdbx_description
1 polymer ?
#
loop_
_entity_poly.entity_id
_entity_poly.type
_entity_poly.pdbx_seq_one_letter_code
_entity_poly.pdbx_strand_id
1 'polypeptide(L)'
;MPQNALIYEYDRNWRKNDTCLKADGADQAKPFFENKDEQEAFIQRHPKKQIREIRLKEGETLRAYLGIDSGSTTTKFVLMNEEEEISA
;
A
#
# COMPACT_ATOMS: atom_id res chain seq x y z
N MET A 1 -10.94 0.57 -25.23
CA MET A 1 -11.06 1.22 -23.91
C MET A 1 -10.33 0.35 -22.90
N PRO A 2 -9.10 0.62 -22.46
CA PRO A 2 -8.47 -0.26 -21.49
C PRO A 2 -8.85 0.16 -20.06
N GLN A 3 -9.41 -0.79 -19.33
CA GLN A 3 -9.52 -0.77 -17.88
C GLN A 3 -8.13 -1.07 -17.32
N ASN A 4 -7.38 -0.03 -16.92
CA ASN A 4 -6.13 -0.19 -16.19
C ASN A 4 -6.43 -0.63 -14.75
N ALA A 5 -6.80 -1.90 -14.59
CA ALA A 5 -6.72 -2.60 -13.32
C ALA A 5 -5.31 -3.20 -13.21
N LEU A 6 -4.33 -2.36 -12.86
CA LEU A 6 -3.07 -2.86 -12.32
C LEU A 6 -3.31 -3.24 -10.84
N ILE A 7 -4.14 -4.25 -10.63
CA ILE A 7 -4.07 -5.06 -9.43
C ILE A 7 -2.72 -5.75 -9.50
N TYR A 8 -1.80 -5.31 -8.64
CA TYR A 8 -0.53 -5.95 -8.37
C TYR A 8 -0.74 -7.47 -8.27
N GLU A 9 -0.42 -8.20 -9.35
CA GLU A 9 -0.22 -9.63 -9.25
C GLU A 9 0.98 -9.82 -8.33
N TYR A 10 0.72 -10.27 -7.10
CA TYR A 10 1.75 -10.57 -6.13
C TYR A 10 2.60 -11.71 -6.71
N ASP A 11 3.77 -11.37 -7.24
CA ASP A 11 4.66 -12.36 -7.85
C ASP A 11 5.17 -13.32 -6.77
N ARG A 12 4.62 -14.54 -6.78
CA ARG A 12 5.00 -15.64 -5.88
C ARG A 12 6.46 -16.08 -6.07
N ASN A 13 7.18 -15.59 -7.09
CA ASN A 13 8.59 -15.91 -7.32
C ASN A 13 9.59 -15.09 -6.50
N TRP A 14 9.14 -14.13 -5.68
CA TRP A 14 10.06 -13.35 -4.82
C TRP A 14 10.94 -14.22 -3.90
N ARG A 15 10.45 -15.41 -3.48
CA ARG A 15 11.23 -16.36 -2.66
C ARG A 15 12.48 -16.94 -3.35
N LYS A 16 12.63 -16.86 -4.68
CA LYS A 16 13.70 -17.60 -5.37
C LYS A 16 15.03 -16.87 -5.47
N ASN A 17 15.05 -15.55 -5.37
CA ASN A 17 16.26 -14.77 -5.70
C ASN A 17 16.82 -13.90 -4.56
N ASP A 18 16.16 -13.86 -3.40
CA ASP A 18 16.61 -13.05 -2.27
C ASP A 18 17.44 -13.89 -1.30
N THR A 19 18.76 -13.67 -1.34
CA THR A 19 19.76 -14.26 -0.43
C THR A 19 19.67 -13.72 1.01
N CYS A 20 18.66 -12.92 1.34
CA CYS A 20 18.59 -12.17 2.60
C CYS A 20 17.66 -12.75 3.68
N LEU A 21 17.02 -13.92 3.49
CA LEU A 21 16.22 -14.56 4.54
C LEU A 21 16.55 -16.05 4.70
N LYS A 22 17.69 -16.34 5.32
CA LYS A 22 17.78 -17.54 6.17
C LYS A 22 17.47 -17.13 7.61
N ALA A 23 16.22 -16.76 7.84
CA ALA A 23 15.69 -16.76 9.20
C ALA A 23 15.28 -18.20 9.51
N ASP A 24 15.91 -18.80 10.52
CA ASP A 24 15.56 -20.13 11.00
C ASP A 24 14.05 -20.17 11.32
N GLY A 25 13.27 -20.94 10.55
CA GLY A 25 11.82 -21.08 10.73
C GLY A 25 10.92 -20.40 9.69
N ALA A 26 11.45 -19.77 8.63
CA ALA A 26 10.63 -19.23 7.53
C ALA A 26 9.81 -20.30 6.78
N ASP A 27 10.24 -21.56 6.84
CA ASP A 27 9.49 -22.74 6.35
C ASP A 27 8.48 -23.30 7.38
N GLN A 28 8.49 -22.82 8.63
CA GLN A 28 7.53 -23.17 9.68
C GLN A 28 6.51 -22.06 9.97
N ALA A 29 6.62 -20.91 9.31
CA ALA A 29 5.66 -19.83 9.47
C ALA A 29 4.32 -20.25 8.86
N LYS A 30 3.26 -20.24 9.68
CA LYS A 30 1.90 -20.48 9.22
C LYS A 30 1.50 -19.40 8.21
N PRO A 31 0.72 -19.73 7.17
CA PRO A 31 0.14 -18.73 6.28
C PRO A 31 -0.62 -17.66 7.06
N PHE A 32 -0.59 -16.41 6.58
CA PHE A 32 -1.31 -15.31 7.22
C PHE A 32 -2.83 -15.49 7.19
N PHE A 33 -3.33 -16.26 6.20
CA PHE A 33 -4.71 -16.71 6.10
C PHE A 33 -4.73 -18.21 5.78
N GLU A 34 -5.60 -18.97 6.43
CA GLU A 34 -5.79 -20.39 6.20
C GLU A 34 -6.52 -20.67 4.87
N ASN A 35 -7.38 -19.74 4.44
CA ASN A 35 -8.16 -19.85 3.20
C ASN A 35 -8.57 -18.47 2.65
N LYS A 36 -9.21 -18.48 1.47
CA LYS A 36 -9.66 -17.26 0.77
C LYS A 36 -10.78 -16.54 1.51
N ASP A 37 -11.70 -17.26 2.14
CA ASP A 37 -12.83 -16.67 2.85
C ASP A 37 -12.35 -15.84 4.04
N GLU A 38 -11.32 -16.32 4.76
CA GLU A 38 -10.67 -15.58 5.84
C GLU A 38 -9.98 -14.31 5.33
N GLN A 39 -9.28 -14.40 4.20
CA GLN A 39 -8.67 -13.25 3.54
C GLN A 39 -9.72 -12.21 3.14
N GLU A 40 -10.83 -12.64 2.55
CA GLU A 40 -11.91 -11.75 2.12
C GLU A 40 -12.60 -11.09 3.31
N ALA A 41 -12.90 -11.85 4.38
CA ALA A 41 -13.45 -11.32 5.61
C ALA A 41 -12.51 -10.29 6.26
N PHE A 42 -11.19 -10.53 6.21
CA PHE A 42 -10.20 -9.58 6.69
C PHE A 42 -10.22 -8.28 5.86
N ILE A 43 -10.24 -8.37 4.54
CA ILE A 43 -10.28 -7.21 3.64
C ILE A 43 -11.57 -6.40 3.84
N GLN A 44 -12.71 -7.07 3.96
CA GLN A 44 -14.00 -6.41 4.18
C GLN A 44 -14.05 -5.68 5.53
N ARG A 45 -13.45 -6.25 6.58
CA ARG A 45 -13.34 -5.61 7.90
C ARG A 45 -12.32 -4.46 7.92
N HIS A 46 -11.32 -4.48 7.04
CA HIS A 46 -10.28 -3.44 6.94
C HIS A 46 -10.29 -2.78 5.56
N PRO A 47 -11.39 -2.08 5.20
CA PRO A 47 -11.43 -1.38 3.95
C PRO A 47 -10.33 -0.32 3.93
N LYS A 48 -9.65 -0.18 2.79
CA LYS A 48 -8.71 0.92 2.60
C LYS A 48 -9.47 2.23 2.82
N LYS A 49 -8.87 3.15 3.58
CA LYS A 49 -9.42 4.51 3.72
C LYS A 49 -9.59 5.08 2.31
N GLN A 50 -10.80 5.49 1.97
CA GLN A 50 -11.03 6.21 0.72
C GLN A 50 -10.39 7.59 0.87
N ILE A 51 -9.42 7.87 0.02
CA ILE A 51 -8.73 9.14 -0.03
C ILE A 51 -9.41 9.96 -1.12
N ARG A 52 -9.70 11.23 -0.82
CA ARG A 52 -10.30 12.14 -1.80
C ARG A 52 -9.27 12.46 -2.87
N GLU A 53 -9.65 12.29 -4.13
CA GLU A 53 -8.85 12.75 -5.27
C GLU A 53 -8.97 14.28 -5.34
N ILE A 54 -7.85 14.99 -5.16
CA ILE A 54 -7.80 16.44 -5.38
C ILE A 54 -7.58 16.67 -6.86
N ARG A 55 -8.59 17.22 -7.56
CA ARG A 55 -8.47 17.61 -8.96
C ARG A 55 -8.16 19.09 -9.07
N LEU A 56 -6.91 19.39 -9.41
CA LEU A 56 -6.48 20.76 -9.70
C LEU A 56 -6.83 21.10 -11.15
N LYS A 57 -7.39 22.29 -11.37
CA LYS A 57 -7.57 22.88 -12.70
C LYS A 57 -6.32 23.66 -13.09
N GLU A 58 -6.18 23.88 -14.39
CA GLU A 58 -5.08 24.68 -14.92
C GLU A 58 -5.09 26.10 -14.31
N GLY A 59 -3.93 26.53 -13.81
CA GLY A 59 -3.77 27.81 -13.10
C GLY A 59 -4.06 27.78 -11.60
N GLU A 60 -4.59 26.68 -11.05
CA GLU A 60 -4.79 26.54 -9.61
C GLU A 60 -3.47 26.16 -8.91
N THR A 61 -3.25 26.76 -7.73
CA THR A 61 -2.07 26.47 -6.89
C THR A 61 -2.54 25.72 -5.64
N LEU A 62 -2.02 24.51 -5.45
CA LEU A 62 -2.23 23.75 -4.22
C LEU A 62 -1.11 24.05 -3.22
N ARG A 63 -1.48 24.59 -2.05
CA ARG A 63 -0.58 24.67 -0.90
C ARG A 63 -0.72 23.37 -0.11
N ALA A 64 0.40 22.69 0.10
CA ALA A 64 0.42 21.41 0.78
C ALA A 64 1.68 21.23 1.62
N TYR A 65 1.56 20.38 2.62
CA TYR A 65 2.63 19.90 3.46
C TYR A 65 3.02 18.49 3.04
N LEU A 66 4.32 18.23 2.89
CA LEU A 66 4.87 16.90 2.61
C LEU A 66 5.42 16.28 3.90
N GLY A 67 4.74 15.25 4.38
CA GLY A 67 5.21 14.38 5.45
C GLY A 67 6.11 13.27 4.90
N ILE A 68 7.27 13.08 5.51
CA ILE A 68 8.20 12.00 5.20
C ILE A 68 8.44 11.21 6.48
N ASP A 69 8.07 9.93 6.46
CA ASP A 69 8.42 8.97 7.51
C ASP A 69 9.36 7.95 6.91
N SER A 70 10.64 8.03 7.26
CA SER A 70 11.68 7.14 6.73
C SER A 70 12.23 6.26 7.84
N GLY A 71 11.81 5.01 7.83
CA GLY A 71 12.42 3.92 8.60
C GLY A 71 13.44 3.15 7.76
N SER A 72 14.29 2.36 8.43
CA SER A 72 15.33 1.54 7.80
C SER A 72 14.81 0.54 6.76
N THR A 73 13.53 0.16 6.87
CA THR A 73 12.89 -0.82 5.99
C THR A 73 11.77 -0.24 5.13
N THR A 74 11.28 0.96 5.44
CA THR A 74 10.11 1.52 4.76
C THR A 74 10.14 3.03 4.83
N THR A 75 9.94 3.66 3.68
CA THR A 75 9.66 5.10 3.60
C THR A 75 8.20 5.29 3.21
N LYS A 76 7.51 6.19 3.90
CA LYS A 76 6.14 6.62 3.63
C LYS A 76 6.15 8.10 3.31
N PHE A 77 5.34 8.48 2.33
CA PHE A 77 5.09 9.87 1.96
C PHE A 77 3.62 10.19 2.17
N VAL A 78 3.34 11.38 2.67
CA VAL A 78 1.97 11.88 2.86
C VAL A 78 1.92 13.32 2.35
N LEU A 79 0.97 13.62 1.46
CA LEU A 79 0.66 14.98 1.04
C LEU A 79 -0.63 15.42 1.72
N MET A 80 -0.61 16.58 2.37
CA MET A 80 -1.77 17.16 3.08
C MET A 80 -1.97 18.61 2.67
N ASN A 81 -3.21 19.02 2.40
CA ASN A 81 -3.52 20.43 2.14
C ASN A 81 -3.60 21.24 3.46
N GLU A 82 -3.88 22.55 3.34
CA GLU A 82 -4.01 23.45 4.49
C GLU A 82 -5.23 23.14 5.39
N GLU A 83 -6.17 22.34 4.91
CA GLU A 83 -7.36 21.89 5.65
C GLU A 83 -7.13 20.52 6.34
N GLU A 84 -5.88 20.04 6.37
CA GLU A 84 -5.46 18.73 6.90
C GLU A 84 -6.08 17.54 6.15
N GLU A 85 -6.59 17.75 4.94
CA GLU A 85 -7.05 16.67 4.07
C GLU A 85 -5.86 16.00 3.39
N ILE A 86 -5.79 14.66 3.51
CA ILE A 86 -4.80 13.84 2.82
C ILE A 86 -5.30 13.56 1.41
N SER A 87 -4.43 13.73 0.41
CA SER A 87 -4.65 13.28 -0.98
C SER A 87 -3.69 12.15 -1.34
N ALA A 88 -4.14 11.22 -2.19
CA ALA A 88 -3.36 10.08 -2.68
C ALA A 88 -3.01 10.25 -4.16
#